data_AF-A0A7W0FE90-F1
#
_entry.id   AF-A0A7W0FE90-F1
#
_cell.length_a   1.000
_cell.length_b   1.000
_cell.length_c   1.000
_cell.angle_alpha   90.00
_cell.angle_beta   90.00
_cell.angle_gamma   90.00
#
_symmetry.space_group_name_H-M   'P 1'
#
loop_
_entity.id
_entity.type
_entity.pdbx_description
1 polymer ?
#
loop_
_entity_poly.entity_id
_entity_poly.type
_entity_poly.pdbx_seq_one_letter_code
_entity_poly.pdbx_strand_id
1 'polypeptide(L)'
;MSNELLLKELNPRQKEAVLHEGSPLLVLAGAGSGKTRVITHKFAYHTKSNKVSPHSIFAVTFTNKASDEMKSRIARLIGEDMDGSWIGTFHSQCNRILRKEIKAIGYNSNFLIYDA
;
A
#
# COMPACT_ATOMS: atom_id res chain seq x y z
N MET A 1 -4.80 14.26 -13.21
CA MET A 1 -6.16 14.01 -12.67
C MET A 1 -6.38 14.92 -11.48
N SER A 2 -7.52 15.62 -11.42
CA SER A 2 -7.89 16.43 -10.26
C SER A 2 -8.24 15.52 -9.07
N ASN A 3 -7.93 15.96 -7.84
CA ASN A 3 -8.26 15.24 -6.60
C ASN A 3 -9.75 14.89 -6.49
N GLU A 4 -10.59 15.67 -7.16
CA GLU A 4 -12.03 15.47 -7.29
C GLU A 4 -12.39 14.11 -7.91
N LEU A 5 -11.62 13.63 -8.90
CA LEU A 5 -11.84 12.34 -9.54
C LEU A 5 -11.57 11.16 -8.59
N LEU A 6 -10.57 11.28 -7.71
CA LEU A 6 -10.24 10.24 -6.72
C LEU A 6 -11.35 10.07 -5.68
N LEU A 7 -12.12 11.11 -5.40
CA LEU A 7 -13.16 11.10 -4.37
C LEU A 7 -14.56 10.89 -4.93
N LYS A 8 -14.82 11.25 -6.21
CA LYS A 8 -16.15 11.21 -6.83
C LYS A 8 -16.87 9.88 -6.66
N GLU A 9 -16.10 8.81 -6.73
CA GLU A 9 -16.57 7.44 -6.77
C GLU A 9 -16.80 6.80 -5.38
N LEU A 10 -16.44 7.51 -4.31
CA LEU A 10 -16.49 7.03 -2.93
C LEU A 10 -17.76 7.51 -2.22
N ASN A 11 -18.34 6.63 -1.38
CA ASN A 11 -19.43 7.03 -0.47
C ASN A 11 -18.90 7.95 0.66
N PRO A 12 -19.78 8.63 1.43
CA PRO A 12 -19.34 9.58 2.47
C PRO A 12 -18.35 9.00 3.49
N ARG A 13 -18.58 7.77 3.98
CA ARG A 13 -17.68 7.11 4.96
C ARG A 13 -16.33 6.72 4.34
N GLN A 14 -16.33 6.30 3.09
CA GLN A 14 -15.10 5.99 2.34
C GLN A 14 -14.29 7.27 2.09
N LYS A 15 -14.96 8.38 1.75
CA LYS A 15 -14.32 9.70 1.61
C LYS A 15 -13.68 10.15 2.91
N GLU A 16 -14.40 10.05 4.02
CA GLU A 16 -13.89 10.37 5.35
C GLU A 16 -12.61 9.56 5.66
N ALA A 17 -12.63 8.25 5.41
CA ALA A 17 -11.45 7.41 5.61
C ALA A 17 -10.27 7.79 4.71
N VAL A 18 -10.52 8.17 3.46
CA VAL A 18 -9.48 8.62 2.50
C VAL A 18 -8.89 9.97 2.90
N LEU A 19 -9.72 10.91 3.34
CA LEU A 19 -9.34 12.28 3.70
C LEU A 19 -8.73 12.41 5.11
N HIS A 20 -8.85 11.39 5.94
CA HIS A 20 -8.33 11.42 7.30
C HIS A 20 -6.79 11.46 7.35
N GLU A 21 -6.21 12.37 8.13
CA GLU A 21 -4.76 12.57 8.26
C GLU A 21 -4.33 12.88 9.71
N GLY A 22 -3.04 12.81 9.99
CA GLY A 22 -2.43 13.29 11.25
C GLY A 22 -2.48 12.34 12.44
N SER A 23 -3.47 11.44 12.51
CA SER A 23 -3.60 10.46 13.59
C SER A 23 -3.79 9.02 13.07
N PRO A 24 -3.63 7.99 13.94
CA PRO A 24 -3.96 6.61 13.60
C PRO A 24 -5.45 6.46 13.25
N LEU A 25 -5.76 5.67 12.21
CA LEU A 25 -7.12 5.39 11.77
C LEU A 25 -7.38 3.87 11.72
N LEU A 26 -8.49 3.45 12.33
CA LEU A 26 -9.04 2.09 12.20
C LEU A 26 -10.33 2.12 11.38
N VAL A 27 -10.37 1.39 10.26
CA VAL A 27 -11.56 1.26 9.41
C VAL A 27 -12.18 -0.12 9.61
N LEU A 28 -13.31 -0.17 10.33
CA LEU A 28 -14.11 -1.39 10.48
C LEU A 28 -15.06 -1.54 9.30
N ALA A 29 -14.98 -2.65 8.57
CA ALA A 29 -15.82 -2.84 7.39
C ALA A 29 -16.14 -4.31 7.07
N GLY A 30 -17.43 -4.58 6.81
CA GLY A 30 -17.92 -5.91 6.42
C GLY A 30 -17.43 -6.37 5.04
N ALA A 31 -17.79 -7.60 4.65
CA ALA A 31 -17.54 -8.09 3.30
C ALA A 31 -18.20 -7.17 2.25
N GLY A 32 -17.59 -7.02 1.08
CA GLY A 32 -18.13 -6.19 -0.02
C GLY A 32 -18.14 -4.67 0.18
N SER A 33 -17.78 -4.16 1.36
CA SER A 33 -17.82 -2.71 1.70
C SER A 33 -16.78 -1.82 0.99
N GLY A 34 -15.92 -2.39 0.14
CA GLY A 34 -14.91 -1.63 -0.57
C GLY A 34 -13.64 -1.31 0.22
N LYS A 35 -13.25 -2.11 1.22
CA LYS A 35 -12.01 -1.94 2.00
C LYS A 35 -10.77 -1.67 1.13
N THR A 36 -10.53 -2.52 0.15
CA THR A 36 -9.40 -2.38 -0.77
C THR A 36 -9.49 -1.08 -1.56
N ARG A 37 -10.69 -0.64 -1.95
CA ARG A 37 -10.91 0.63 -2.65
C ARG A 37 -10.51 1.81 -1.76
N VAL A 38 -10.90 1.80 -0.48
CA VAL A 38 -10.49 2.85 0.47
C VAL A 38 -8.97 2.93 0.57
N ILE A 39 -8.29 1.79 0.74
CA ILE A 39 -6.83 1.75 0.86
C ILE A 39 -6.15 2.28 -0.41
N THR A 40 -6.56 1.83 -1.60
CA THR A 40 -5.94 2.24 -2.87
C THR A 40 -6.20 3.72 -3.19
N HIS A 41 -7.41 4.22 -2.90
CA HIS A 41 -7.73 5.63 -3.08
C HIS A 41 -7.01 6.51 -2.06
N LYS A 42 -6.85 6.07 -0.82
CA LYS A 42 -6.08 6.79 0.20
C LYS A 42 -4.60 6.92 -0.18
N PHE A 43 -4.00 5.83 -0.66
CA PHE A 43 -2.65 5.86 -1.21
C PHE A 43 -2.54 6.91 -2.33
N ALA A 44 -3.41 6.80 -3.35
CA ALA A 44 -3.40 7.71 -4.48
C ALA A 44 -3.64 9.18 -4.08
N TYR A 45 -4.51 9.41 -3.10
CA TYR A 45 -4.79 10.74 -2.55
C TYR A 45 -3.53 11.34 -1.89
N HIS A 46 -2.81 10.60 -1.05
CA HIS A 46 -1.57 11.11 -0.47
C HIS A 46 -0.49 11.36 -1.53
N THR A 47 -0.41 10.51 -2.56
CA THR A 47 0.54 10.73 -3.67
C THR A 47 0.22 11.98 -4.49
N LYS A 48 -1.04 12.17 -4.89
CA LYS A 48 -1.43 13.26 -5.80
C LYS A 48 -1.75 14.57 -5.09
N SER A 49 -2.45 14.52 -3.96
CA SER A 49 -2.85 15.71 -3.20
C SER A 49 -1.71 16.22 -2.32
N ASN A 50 -1.12 15.33 -1.52
CA ASN A 50 -0.14 15.71 -0.50
C ASN A 50 1.30 15.64 -1.02
N LYS A 51 1.49 15.27 -2.28
CA LYS A 51 2.79 15.13 -2.94
C LYS A 51 3.74 14.19 -2.19
N VAL A 52 3.19 13.18 -1.50
CA VAL A 52 3.96 12.14 -0.84
C VAL A 52 4.52 11.22 -1.92
N SER A 53 5.82 10.92 -1.86
CA SER A 53 6.41 9.96 -2.80
C SER A 53 5.71 8.61 -2.66
N PRO A 54 5.28 7.95 -3.76
CA PRO A 54 4.69 6.61 -3.66
C PRO A 54 5.68 5.60 -3.05
N HIS A 55 7.00 5.87 -3.16
CA HIS A 55 8.07 5.06 -2.57
C HIS A 55 8.26 5.28 -1.07
N SER A 56 7.62 6.28 -0.45
CA SER A 56 7.61 6.49 1.00
C SER A 56 6.37 5.92 1.69
N ILE A 57 5.41 5.37 0.93
CA ILE A 57 4.19 4.78 1.50
C ILE A 57 4.37 3.27 1.58
N PHE A 58 4.18 2.70 2.78
CA PHE A 58 4.24 1.28 3.04
C PHE A 58 2.82 0.69 3.13
N ALA A 59 2.50 -0.26 2.26
CA ALA A 59 1.22 -0.95 2.23
C ALA A 59 1.40 -2.47 2.29
N VAL A 60 0.67 -3.12 3.20
CA VAL A 60 0.80 -4.55 3.45
C VAL A 60 -0.53 -5.28 3.33
N THR A 61 -0.48 -6.52 2.84
CA THR A 61 -1.63 -7.43 2.74
C THR A 61 -1.21 -8.88 3.02
N PHE A 62 -2.16 -9.81 3.01
CA PHE A 62 -1.91 -11.21 3.39
C PHE A 62 -1.43 -12.09 2.23
N THR A 63 -1.84 -11.80 0.99
CA THR A 63 -1.56 -12.67 -0.16
C THR A 63 -0.89 -11.90 -1.29
N ASN A 64 -0.03 -12.57 -2.05
CA ASN A 64 0.64 -11.97 -3.22
C ASN A 64 -0.39 -11.47 -4.24
N LYS A 65 -1.44 -12.26 -4.48
CA LYS A 65 -2.56 -11.84 -5.36
C LYS A 65 -3.18 -10.52 -4.92
N ALA A 66 -3.41 -10.32 -3.63
CA ALA A 66 -3.97 -9.07 -3.12
C ALA A 66 -2.99 -7.90 -3.24
N SER A 67 -1.68 -8.13 -3.08
CA SER A 67 -0.69 -7.08 -3.27
C SER A 67 -0.58 -6.68 -4.74
N ASP A 68 -0.60 -7.64 -5.66
CA ASP A 68 -0.52 -7.39 -7.10
C ASP A 68 -1.75 -6.62 -7.60
N GLU A 69 -2.94 -7.00 -7.11
CA GLU A 69 -4.18 -6.29 -7.41
C GLU A 69 -4.16 -4.86 -6.84
N MET A 70 -3.68 -4.69 -5.60
CA MET A 70 -3.54 -3.37 -4.96
C MET A 70 -2.57 -2.48 -5.74
N LYS A 71 -1.41 -3.01 -6.10
CA LYS A 71 -0.37 -2.36 -6.91
C LYS A 71 -0.94 -1.90 -8.26
N SER A 72 -1.61 -2.80 -8.97
CA SER A 72 -2.25 -2.50 -10.27
C SER A 72 -3.33 -1.42 -10.16
N ARG A 73 -4.12 -1.43 -9.08
CA ARG A 73 -5.14 -0.39 -8.83
C ARG A 73 -4.50 0.97 -8.56
N ILE A 74 -3.48 1.02 -7.70
CA ILE A 74 -2.77 2.25 -7.38
C ILE A 74 -2.11 2.81 -8.63
N ALA A 75 -1.36 2.00 -9.37
CA ALA A 75 -0.70 2.40 -10.61
C ALA A 75 -1.66 3.08 -11.60
N ARG A 76 -2.86 2.52 -11.77
CA ARG A 76 -3.92 3.14 -12.61
C ARG A 76 -4.44 4.46 -12.04
N LEU A 77 -4.60 4.59 -10.73
CA LEU A 77 -5.10 5.82 -10.10
C LEU A 77 -4.11 6.97 -10.20
N ILE A 78 -2.80 6.69 -10.12
CA ILE A 78 -1.76 7.72 -10.16
C ILE A 78 -1.09 7.87 -11.53
N GLY A 79 -1.25 6.92 -12.45
CA GLY A 79 -0.65 6.95 -13.78
C GLY A 79 0.86 6.75 -13.77
N GLU A 80 1.38 6.00 -12.79
CA GLU A 80 2.81 5.70 -12.60
C GLU A 80 2.97 4.21 -12.31
N ASP A 81 4.06 3.61 -12.81
CA ASP A 81 4.40 2.24 -12.45
C ASP A 81 4.87 2.17 -10.98
N MET A 82 4.50 1.08 -10.32
CA MET A 82 4.73 0.85 -8.90
C MET A 82 5.86 -0.17 -8.65
N ASP A 83 6.69 -0.46 -9.65
CA ASP A 83 7.87 -1.28 -9.46
C ASP A 83 8.81 -0.72 -8.39
N GLY A 84 9.30 -1.62 -7.53
CA GLY A 84 10.08 -1.23 -6.35
C GLY A 84 9.32 -0.51 -5.23
N SER A 85 8.01 -0.26 -5.36
CA SER A 85 7.19 0.30 -4.26
C SER A 85 7.12 -0.64 -3.04
N TRP A 86 6.77 -0.10 -1.88
CA TRP A 86 6.55 -0.88 -0.66
C TRP A 86 5.12 -1.38 -0.56
N ILE A 87 4.65 -2.09 -1.59
CA ILE A 87 3.33 -2.73 -1.64
C ILE A 87 3.54 -4.25 -1.73
N GLY A 88 3.23 -4.98 -0.67
CA GLY A 88 3.54 -6.42 -0.62
C GLY A 88 2.88 -7.18 0.53
N THR A 89 3.24 -8.44 0.68
CA THR A 89 2.91 -9.23 1.88
C THR A 89 3.90 -8.97 3.00
N PHE A 90 3.52 -9.24 4.26
CA PHE A 90 4.45 -9.16 5.39
C PHE A 90 5.76 -9.91 5.11
N HIS A 91 5.68 -11.15 4.62
CA HIS A 91 6.86 -11.95 4.29
C HIS A 91 7.72 -11.31 3.19
N SER A 92 7.12 -10.84 2.09
CA SER A 92 7.88 -10.20 1.00
C SER A 92 8.60 -8.93 1.46
N GLN A 93 7.96 -8.13 2.30
CA GLN A 93 8.50 -6.87 2.80
C GLN A 93 9.61 -7.12 3.82
N CYS A 94 9.41 -8.06 4.75
CA CYS A 94 10.45 -8.49 5.69
C CYS A 94 11.66 -9.07 4.96
N ASN A 95 11.43 -9.93 3.95
CA ASN A 95 12.51 -10.46 3.12
C ASN A 95 13.27 -9.32 2.42
N ARG A 96 12.58 -8.34 1.82
CA ARG A 96 13.22 -7.17 1.19
C ARG A 96 14.10 -6.39 2.17
N ILE A 97 13.62 -6.16 3.40
CA ILE A 97 14.39 -5.48 4.45
C ILE A 97 15.63 -6.31 4.81
N LEU A 98 15.47 -7.61 5.08
CA LEU A 98 16.58 -8.48 5.45
C LEU A 98 17.62 -8.61 4.32
N ARG A 99 17.20 -8.78 3.06
CA ARG A 99 18.13 -8.82 1.92
C ARG A 99 19.01 -7.57 1.85
N LYS A 100 18.52 -6.43 2.32
CA LYS A 100 19.26 -5.16 2.33
C LYS A 100 20.08 -4.95 3.60
N GLU A 101 19.50 -5.20 4.77
CA GLU A 101 20.03 -4.71 6.06
C GLU A 101 20.51 -5.82 7.01
N ILE A 102 20.33 -7.11 6.70
CA ILE A 102 20.60 -8.23 7.65
C ILE A 102 22.07 -8.32 8.11
N LYS A 103 23.01 -7.72 7.37
CA LYS A 103 24.41 -7.62 7.81
C LYS A 103 24.56 -6.93 9.16
N ALA A 104 23.64 -6.02 9.51
CA ALA A 104 23.63 -5.32 10.80
C ALA A 104 23.48 -6.26 12.01
N ILE A 105 22.94 -7.47 11.79
CA ILE A 105 22.79 -8.50 12.82
C ILE A 105 23.72 -9.71 12.58
N GLY A 106 24.77 -9.56 11.76
CA GLY A 106 25.82 -10.56 11.59
C GLY A 106 25.54 -11.68 10.58
N TYR A 107 24.49 -11.56 9.77
CA TYR A 107 24.18 -12.57 8.75
C TYR A 107 24.49 -12.10 7.32
N ASN A 108 24.65 -13.06 6.41
CA ASN A 108 24.79 -12.80 4.99
C ASN A 108 23.42 -12.49 4.34
N SER A 109 23.38 -11.51 3.43
CA SER A 109 22.18 -11.18 2.63
C SER A 109 21.71 -12.32 1.72
N ASN A 110 22.53 -13.33 1.44
CA ASN A 110 22.21 -14.50 0.62
C ASN A 110 21.69 -15.69 1.45
N PHE A 111 20.99 -15.43 2.56
CA PHE A 111 20.37 -16.49 3.38
C PHE A 111 19.34 -17.31 2.58
N LEU A 112 19.17 -18.57 2.98
CA LEU A 112 18.16 -19.47 2.46
C LEU A 112 16.86 -19.31 3.25
N ILE A 113 15.73 -19.40 2.55
CA ILE A 113 14.40 -19.48 3.17
C ILE A 113 14.00 -20.95 3.06
N TYR A 114 13.85 -21.62 4.20
CA TYR A 114 13.34 -22.99 4.23
C TYR A 114 11.83 -23.00 4.07
N ASP A 115 11.35 -23.99 3.34
CA ASP A 115 9.92 -24.29 3.20
C ASP A 115 9.50 -25.30 4.29
N ALA A 116 8.18 -25.44 4.49
CA ALA A 116 7.58 -26.34 5.48
C ALA A 116 7.60 -27.81 5.03
#